data_AF-A0AAE4BMH6-F1
#
_entry.id   AF-A0AAE4BMH6-F1
#
_cell.length_a   1.000
_cell.length_b   1.000
_cell.length_c   1.000
_cell.angle_alpha   90.00
_cell.angle_beta   90.00
_cell.angle_gamma   90.00
#
_symmetry.space_group_name_H-M   'P 1'
#
loop_
_entity.id
_entity.type
_entity.pdbx_description
1 polymer ?
#
loop_
_entity_poly.entity_id
_entity_poly.type
_entity_poly.pdbx_seq_one_letter_code
_entity_poly.pdbx_strand_id
1 'polypeptide(L)'
;MRPLLPLLLTALTLLTAVQAATPALDPNYYPHRPGTRWTYSSGETQIVGAPVIHRGVKVTPVSHQYGSTTYSQDLVEYRADGSVWLRGVNAAGRLSWYSPPLLVYPPGPLQTGQKWQAASGPLRMTVTVTGTAPLKLAAGTFNALILRTESVTGGRSSVQLTYFVPAFGIVRYQTADGSTIDLQR
;
A
#
# COMPACT_ATOMS: atom_id res chain seq x y z
N MET A 1 -75.16 18.90 -6.78
CA MET A 1 -74.68 17.51 -6.71
C MET A 1 -73.83 17.22 -7.95
N ARG A 2 -72.51 17.11 -7.78
CA ARG A 2 -71.54 16.52 -8.73
C ARG A 2 -70.32 16.08 -7.89
N PRO A 3 -69.87 14.81 -7.98
CA PRO A 3 -68.93 14.25 -7.03
C PRO A 3 -67.47 14.59 -7.34
N LEU A 4 -66.69 14.72 -6.26
CA LEU A 4 -65.23 14.82 -6.23
C LEU A 4 -64.60 13.49 -6.68
N LEU A 5 -63.56 13.58 -7.53
CA LEU A 5 -62.67 12.46 -7.87
C LEU A 5 -61.30 12.73 -7.18
N PRO A 6 -60.79 11.83 -6.32
CA PRO A 6 -59.46 12.02 -5.72
C PRO A 6 -58.40 11.43 -6.65
N LEU A 7 -57.46 12.28 -7.08
CA LEU A 7 -56.27 11.87 -7.82
C LEU A 7 -55.27 11.24 -6.83
N LEU A 8 -55.14 9.92 -6.86
CA LEU A 8 -54.10 9.18 -6.15
C LEU A 8 -52.74 9.43 -6.84
N LEU A 9 -51.88 10.23 -6.21
CA LEU A 9 -50.45 10.29 -6.56
C LEU A 9 -49.71 9.12 -5.88
N THR A 10 -49.33 8.12 -6.67
CA THR A 10 -48.36 7.09 -6.31
C THR A 10 -46.96 7.71 -6.32
N ALA A 11 -46.41 7.99 -5.13
CA ALA A 11 -45.01 8.38 -4.97
C ALA A 11 -44.11 7.15 -5.11
N LEU A 12 -43.43 7.04 -6.25
CA LEU A 12 -42.41 6.02 -6.51
C LEU A 12 -41.09 6.49 -5.88
N THR A 13 -40.76 5.98 -4.69
CA THR A 13 -39.48 6.23 -4.02
C THR A 13 -38.37 5.50 -4.76
N LEU A 14 -37.56 6.24 -5.52
CA LEU A 14 -36.28 5.75 -6.06
C LEU A 14 -35.30 5.51 -4.90
N LEU A 15 -35.11 4.25 -4.52
CA LEU A 15 -33.94 3.82 -3.76
C LEU A 15 -32.70 3.92 -4.65
N THR A 16 -31.94 4.99 -4.53
CA THR A 16 -30.57 5.05 -5.02
C THR A 16 -29.70 4.18 -4.11
N ALA A 17 -29.41 2.95 -4.55
CA ALA A 17 -28.40 2.13 -3.92
C ALA A 17 -27.04 2.83 -4.05
N VAL A 18 -26.51 3.34 -2.95
CA VAL A 18 -25.13 3.78 -2.88
C VAL A 18 -24.27 2.51 -2.95
N GLN A 19 -23.85 2.13 -4.16
CA GLN A 19 -22.79 1.13 -4.33
C GLN A 19 -21.54 1.71 -3.66
N ALA A 20 -21.19 1.19 -2.48
CA ALA A 20 -19.87 1.39 -1.93
C ALA A 20 -18.87 0.88 -2.97
N ALA A 21 -18.07 1.78 -3.53
CA ALA A 21 -17.03 1.41 -4.48
C ALA A 21 -16.02 0.53 -3.74
N THR A 22 -16.12 -0.78 -3.93
CA THR A 22 -15.04 -1.69 -3.56
C THR A 22 -13.83 -1.29 -4.39
N PRO A 23 -12.66 -1.05 -3.77
CA PRO A 23 -11.46 -0.74 -4.54
C PRO A 23 -11.22 -1.89 -5.52
N ALA A 24 -11.01 -1.56 -6.79
CA ALA A 24 -10.74 -2.58 -7.81
C ALA A 24 -9.45 -3.32 -7.42
N LEU A 25 -9.54 -4.64 -7.26
CA LEU A 25 -8.37 -5.50 -7.04
C LEU A 25 -7.37 -5.31 -8.18
N ASP A 26 -6.09 -5.10 -7.85
CA ASP A 26 -5.02 -5.06 -8.85
C ASP A 26 -4.77 -6.50 -9.36
N PRO A 27 -4.66 -6.74 -10.68
CA PRO A 27 -4.35 -8.07 -11.19
C PRO A 27 -2.98 -8.59 -10.72
N ASN A 28 -2.10 -7.71 -10.24
CA ASN A 28 -0.78 -8.06 -9.75
C ASN A 28 -0.82 -8.37 -8.26
N TYR A 29 -0.07 -9.40 -7.85
CA TYR A 29 0.09 -9.75 -6.44
C TYR A 29 0.57 -8.55 -5.60
N TYR A 30 1.50 -7.76 -6.14
CA TYR A 30 1.91 -6.46 -5.60
C TYR A 30 1.29 -5.33 -6.43
N PRO A 31 0.33 -4.56 -5.88
CA PRO A 31 -0.41 -3.56 -6.65
C PRO A 31 0.47 -2.40 -7.06
N HIS A 32 0.37 -1.99 -8.33
CA HIS A 32 1.20 -0.94 -8.90
C HIS A 32 0.59 -0.28 -10.15
N ARG A 33 -0.72 -0.39 -10.33
CA ARG A 33 -1.43 0.36 -11.36
C ARG A 33 -1.27 1.88 -11.12
N PRO A 34 -0.85 2.67 -12.13
CA PRO A 34 -0.79 4.13 -12.00
C PRO A 34 -2.14 4.73 -11.64
N GLY A 35 -2.11 5.70 -10.74
CA GLY A 35 -3.31 6.35 -10.20
C GLY A 35 -3.94 5.62 -9.01
N THR A 36 -3.47 4.42 -8.63
CA THR A 36 -3.90 3.77 -7.39
C THR A 36 -3.46 4.61 -6.18
N ARG A 37 -4.34 4.69 -5.18
CA ARG A 37 -4.17 5.52 -3.98
C ARG A 37 -4.61 4.76 -2.74
N TRP A 38 -3.89 4.95 -1.64
CA TRP A 38 -4.23 4.44 -0.32
C TRP A 38 -4.11 5.56 0.70
N THR A 39 -5.13 5.80 1.50
CA THR A 39 -5.08 6.75 2.62
C THR A 39 -5.08 6.01 3.95
N TYR A 40 -4.14 6.34 4.82
CA TYR A 40 -4.00 5.73 6.14
C TYR A 40 -4.45 6.68 7.25
N SER A 41 -4.70 6.13 8.44
CA SER A 41 -5.16 6.86 9.62
C SER A 41 -4.18 7.89 10.16
N SER A 42 -2.92 7.84 9.74
CA SER A 42 -1.91 8.88 9.98
C SER A 42 -2.17 10.18 9.19
N GLY A 43 -3.09 10.15 8.21
CA GLY A 43 -3.27 11.21 7.21
C GLY A 43 -2.36 11.05 6.00
N GLU A 44 -1.47 10.05 5.99
CA GLU A 44 -0.64 9.74 4.84
C GLU A 44 -1.51 9.21 3.68
N THR A 45 -1.27 9.72 2.48
CA THR A 45 -1.77 9.15 1.23
C THR A 45 -0.62 8.67 0.37
N GLN A 46 -0.60 7.39 0.05
CA GLN A 46 0.32 6.80 -0.91
C GLN A 46 -0.30 6.80 -2.30
N ILE A 47 0.46 7.20 -3.32
CA ILE A 47 -0.03 7.32 -4.71
C ILE A 47 0.96 6.69 -5.67
N VAL A 48 0.48 5.75 -6.48
CA VAL A 48 1.27 5.15 -7.56
C VAL A 48 1.26 6.09 -8.77
N GLY A 49 2.44 6.54 -9.20
CA GLY A 49 2.60 7.34 -10.40
C GLY A 49 2.75 6.50 -11.67
N ALA A 50 2.80 7.17 -12.82
CA ALA A 50 3.14 6.51 -14.08
C ALA A 50 4.61 6.05 -14.07
N PRO A 51 4.95 4.89 -14.69
CA PRO A 51 6.33 4.45 -14.79
C PRO A 51 7.19 5.46 -15.56
N VAL A 52 8.40 5.70 -15.09
CA VAL A 52 9.39 6.60 -15.70
C VAL A 52 10.72 5.87 -15.85
N ILE A 53 11.54 6.32 -16.81
CA ILE A 53 12.93 5.84 -16.91
C ILE A 53 13.80 6.75 -16.04
N HIS A 54 14.51 6.16 -15.08
CA HIS A 54 15.49 6.85 -14.26
C HIS A 54 16.80 6.06 -14.25
N ARG A 55 17.90 6.71 -14.65
CA ARG A 55 19.23 6.06 -14.79
C ARG A 55 19.19 4.75 -15.60
N GLY A 56 18.41 4.74 -16.69
CA GLY A 56 18.25 3.58 -17.57
C GLY A 56 17.35 2.46 -17.03
N VAL A 57 16.75 2.62 -15.83
CA VAL A 57 15.84 1.63 -15.24
C VAL A 57 14.40 2.17 -15.27
N LYS A 58 13.45 1.35 -15.70
CA LYS A 58 12.02 1.64 -15.57
C LYS A 58 11.60 1.50 -14.11
N VAL A 59 11.22 2.60 -13.48
CA VAL A 59 10.74 2.65 -12.10
C VAL A 59 9.33 3.24 -12.05
N THR A 60 8.51 2.71 -11.15
CA THR A 60 7.20 3.23 -10.81
C THR A 60 7.35 4.04 -9.51
N PRO A 61 7.16 5.36 -9.55
CA PRO A 61 7.23 6.18 -8.36
C PRO A 61 6.01 5.96 -7.46
N VAL A 62 6.23 5.76 -6.15
CA VAL A 62 5.18 5.73 -5.13
C VAL A 62 5.37 6.95 -4.23
N SER A 63 4.44 7.90 -4.30
CA SER A 63 4.54 9.18 -3.57
C SER A 63 3.85 9.07 -2.21
N HIS A 64 4.50 9.58 -1.18
CA HIS A 64 4.00 9.65 0.19
C HIS A 64 3.59 11.10 0.49
N GLN A 65 2.28 11.34 0.62
CA GLN A 65 1.71 12.68 0.78
C GLN A 65 1.01 12.85 2.12
N TYR A 66 1.09 14.06 2.69
CA TYR A 66 0.17 14.51 3.73
C TYR A 66 -0.52 15.77 3.22
N GLY A 67 -1.84 15.70 3.06
CA GLY A 67 -2.58 16.71 2.30
C GLY A 67 -2.09 16.78 0.84
N SER A 68 -1.74 17.98 0.37
CA SER A 68 -1.20 18.20 -0.99
C SER A 68 0.32 18.12 -1.09
N THR A 69 1.02 17.87 0.02
CA THR A 69 2.49 17.92 0.08
C THR A 69 3.07 16.53 -0.04
N THR A 70 3.91 16.30 -1.06
CA THR A 70 4.73 15.09 -1.18
C THR A 70 5.98 15.22 -0.30
N TYR A 71 6.14 14.32 0.67
CA TYR A 71 7.28 14.29 1.58
C TYR A 71 8.41 13.41 1.06
N SER A 72 8.04 12.26 0.51
CA SER A 72 8.96 11.33 -0.13
C SER A 72 8.33 10.65 -1.33
N GLN A 73 9.18 10.07 -2.17
CA GLN A 73 8.79 9.25 -3.28
C GLN A 73 9.75 8.08 -3.41
N ASP A 74 9.22 6.86 -3.30
CA ASP A 74 9.94 5.63 -3.52
C ASP A 74 10.00 5.34 -5.02
N LEU A 75 11.18 4.97 -5.54
CA LEU A 75 11.38 4.58 -6.93
C LEU A 75 11.44 3.06 -7.00
N VAL A 76 10.31 2.44 -7.33
CA VAL A 76 10.12 1.00 -7.24
C VAL A 76 10.25 0.36 -8.63
N GLU A 77 11.11 -0.65 -8.75
CA GLU A 77 11.19 -1.49 -9.94
C GLU A 77 10.38 -2.78 -9.72
N TYR A 78 9.41 -3.00 -10.60
CA TYR A 78 8.68 -4.26 -10.71
C TYR A 78 9.32 -5.09 -11.83
N ARG A 79 9.86 -6.26 -11.49
CA ARG A 79 10.56 -7.13 -12.45
C ARG A 79 9.61 -8.18 -13.03
N ALA A 80 9.99 -8.72 -14.20
CA ALA A 80 9.20 -9.72 -14.91
C ALA A 80 9.04 -11.05 -14.15
N ASP A 81 9.94 -11.35 -13.22
CA ASP A 81 9.84 -12.51 -12.32
C ASP A 81 8.83 -12.30 -11.18
N GLY A 82 8.19 -11.13 -11.09
CA GLY A 82 7.23 -10.76 -10.06
C GLY A 82 7.86 -10.20 -8.78
N SER A 83 9.18 -10.04 -8.72
CA SER A 83 9.87 -9.41 -7.59
C SER A 83 9.78 -7.88 -7.64
N VAL A 84 9.84 -7.26 -6.45
CA VAL A 84 9.73 -5.82 -6.25
C VAL A 84 10.99 -5.29 -5.58
N TRP A 85 11.61 -4.28 -6.19
CA TRP A 85 12.90 -3.75 -5.76
C TRP A 85 12.84 -2.24 -5.58
N LEU A 86 13.36 -1.74 -4.46
CA LEU A 86 13.52 -0.31 -4.24
C LEU A 86 14.86 0.14 -4.85
N ARG A 87 14.77 0.98 -5.88
CA ARG A 87 15.94 1.57 -6.56
C ARG A 87 16.44 2.82 -5.88
N GLY A 88 15.55 3.57 -5.24
CA GLY A 88 15.93 4.77 -4.51
C GLY A 88 14.75 5.44 -3.86
N VAL A 89 15.04 6.43 -3.04
CA VAL A 89 14.06 7.28 -2.38
C VAL A 89 14.42 8.72 -2.68
N ASN A 90 13.46 9.48 -3.19
CA ASN A 90 13.55 10.93 -3.26
C ASN A 90 12.83 11.50 -2.04
N ALA A 91 13.56 12.13 -1.13
CA ALA A 91 12.99 12.76 0.06
C ALA A 91 13.66 14.12 0.29
N ALA A 92 12.86 15.13 0.64
CA ALA A 92 13.34 16.50 0.85
C ALA A 92 14.21 17.04 -0.32
N GLY A 93 13.83 16.71 -1.56
CA GLY A 93 14.56 17.12 -2.78
C GLY A 93 15.89 16.38 -3.02
N ARG A 94 16.24 15.40 -2.19
CA ARG A 94 17.45 14.59 -2.34
C ARG A 94 17.12 13.17 -2.74
N LEU A 95 17.63 12.77 -3.90
CA LEU A 95 17.59 11.38 -4.34
C LEU A 95 18.71 10.56 -3.69
N SER A 96 18.33 9.54 -2.94
CA SER A 96 19.22 8.47 -2.48
C SER A 96 19.01 7.25 -3.37
N TRP A 97 20.02 6.89 -4.17
CA TRP A 97 19.95 5.74 -5.08
C TRP A 97 20.68 4.54 -4.48
N TYR A 98 20.02 3.39 -4.42
CA TYR A 98 20.56 2.17 -3.83
C TYR A 98 21.38 1.38 -4.86
N SER A 99 22.59 1.00 -4.46
CA SER A 99 23.48 0.13 -5.23
C SER A 99 24.22 -0.82 -4.27
N PRO A 100 23.84 -2.11 -4.20
CA PRO A 100 22.78 -2.76 -4.97
C PRO A 100 21.38 -2.26 -4.56
N PRO A 101 20.36 -2.44 -5.42
CA PRO A 101 18.97 -2.15 -5.07
C PRO A 101 18.46 -3.06 -3.96
N LEU A 102 17.46 -2.61 -3.21
CA LEU A 102 16.92 -3.37 -2.08
C LEU A 102 15.74 -4.23 -2.52
N LEU A 103 15.79 -5.53 -2.25
CA LEU A 103 14.64 -6.42 -2.45
C LEU A 103 13.55 -6.07 -1.41
N VAL A 104 12.43 -5.51 -1.88
CA VAL A 104 11.26 -5.21 -1.04
C VAL A 104 10.44 -6.47 -0.87
N TYR A 105 10.08 -7.11 -1.99
CA TYR A 105 9.35 -8.37 -2.01
C TYR A 105 9.94 -9.36 -3.02
N PRO A 106 10.15 -10.64 -2.63
CA PRO A 106 10.43 -11.70 -3.60
C PRO A 106 9.22 -11.96 -4.50
N PRO A 107 9.36 -12.77 -5.56
CA PRO A 107 8.22 -13.25 -6.33
C PRO A 107 7.14 -13.85 -5.42
N GLY A 108 5.89 -13.44 -5.62
CA GLY A 108 4.76 -14.01 -4.91
C GLY A 108 4.37 -15.40 -5.43
N PRO A 109 3.47 -16.11 -4.75
CA PRO A 109 2.84 -15.72 -3.49
C PRO A 109 3.76 -15.90 -2.29
N LEU A 110 3.66 -14.97 -1.33
CA LEU A 110 4.38 -15.07 -0.06
C LEU A 110 3.79 -16.17 0.83
N GLN A 111 4.64 -16.81 1.63
CA GLN A 111 4.27 -17.89 2.54
C GLN A 111 4.72 -17.60 3.98
N THR A 112 3.94 -18.03 4.97
CA THR A 112 4.36 -17.97 6.39
C THR A 112 5.68 -18.71 6.59
N GLY A 113 6.60 -18.10 7.33
CA GLY A 113 7.96 -18.60 7.54
C GLY A 113 8.96 -18.17 6.47
N GLN A 114 8.51 -17.65 5.33
CA GLN A 114 9.40 -17.12 4.30
C GLN A 114 10.20 -15.93 4.83
N LYS A 115 11.50 -15.90 4.49
CA LYS A 115 12.45 -14.89 4.95
C LYS A 115 13.36 -14.46 3.82
N TRP A 116 13.64 -13.16 3.74
CA TRP A 116 14.64 -12.61 2.81
C TRP A 116 15.39 -11.44 3.43
N GLN A 117 16.49 -11.05 2.78
CA GLN A 117 17.35 -9.98 3.22
C GLN A 117 17.67 -9.04 2.06
N ALA A 118 17.91 -7.77 2.39
CA ALA A 118 18.39 -6.77 1.46
C ALA A 118 19.42 -5.87 2.15
N ALA A 119 20.38 -5.36 1.38
CA ALA A 119 21.43 -4.50 1.89
C ALA A 119 21.84 -3.47 0.85
N SER A 120 22.09 -2.23 1.28
CA SER A 120 22.65 -1.19 0.42
C SER A 120 23.37 -0.16 1.27
N GLY A 121 24.67 0.06 1.01
CA GLY A 121 25.51 0.92 1.86
C GLY A 121 25.46 0.48 3.33
N PRO A 122 25.12 1.36 4.30
CA PRO A 122 25.02 1.02 5.72
C PRO A 122 23.67 0.39 6.12
N LEU A 123 22.69 0.34 5.21
CA LEU A 123 21.37 -0.23 5.48
C LEU A 123 21.40 -1.75 5.30
N ARG A 124 20.88 -2.46 6.28
CA ARG A 124 20.56 -3.90 6.24
C ARG A 124 19.11 -4.08 6.60
N MET A 125 18.42 -4.96 5.90
CA MET A 125 17.02 -5.28 6.14
C MET A 125 16.85 -6.79 6.12
N THR A 126 16.09 -7.32 7.08
CA THR A 126 15.60 -8.69 7.09
C THR A 126 14.09 -8.64 7.20
N VAL A 127 13.40 -9.35 6.30
CA VAL A 127 11.95 -9.46 6.33
C VAL A 127 11.57 -10.91 6.54
N THR A 128 10.61 -11.15 7.44
CA THR A 128 10.04 -12.48 7.69
C THR A 128 8.53 -12.41 7.65
N VAL A 129 7.88 -13.32 6.94
CA VAL A 129 6.43 -13.50 7.02
C VAL A 129 6.13 -14.30 8.28
N THR A 130 5.66 -13.65 9.34
CA THR A 130 5.50 -14.27 10.67
C THR A 130 4.18 -14.97 10.85
N GLY A 131 3.18 -14.72 10.00
CA GLY A 131 1.88 -15.37 10.10
C GLY A 131 0.80 -14.66 9.30
N THR A 132 -0.45 -14.88 9.70
CA THR A 132 -1.64 -14.21 9.15
C THR A 132 -2.50 -13.65 10.28
N ALA A 133 -3.28 -12.60 9.98
CA ALA A 133 -4.27 -12.07 10.91
C ALA A 133 -5.55 -11.63 10.17
N PRO A 134 -6.74 -11.97 10.70
CA PRO A 134 -7.97 -11.32 10.29
C PRO A 134 -8.00 -9.89 10.84
N LEU A 135 -8.34 -8.91 10.00
CA LEU A 135 -8.45 -7.50 10.35
C LEU A 135 -9.82 -6.97 9.95
N LYS A 136 -10.41 -6.14 10.81
CA LYS A 136 -11.60 -5.35 10.50
C LYS A 136 -11.24 -3.88 10.64
N LEU A 137 -11.13 -3.19 9.50
CA LEU A 137 -10.70 -1.79 9.38
C LEU A 137 -11.82 -0.95 8.76
N ALA A 138 -11.65 0.37 8.75
CA ALA A 138 -12.58 1.27 8.06
C ALA A 138 -12.67 0.96 6.55
N ALA A 139 -11.55 0.56 5.93
CA ALA A 139 -11.48 0.18 4.52
C ALA A 139 -12.11 -1.20 4.21
N GLY A 140 -12.44 -2.00 5.21
CA GLY A 140 -13.04 -3.33 5.02
C GLY A 140 -12.48 -4.41 5.94
N THR A 141 -12.83 -5.66 5.64
CA THR A 141 -12.35 -6.86 6.35
C THR A 141 -11.31 -7.57 5.50
N PHE A 142 -10.20 -7.95 6.11
CA PHE A 142 -9.04 -8.52 5.41
C PHE A 142 -8.51 -9.75 6.14
N ASN A 143 -7.89 -10.66 5.38
CA ASN A 143 -6.98 -11.68 5.92
C ASN A 143 -5.57 -11.31 5.45
N ALA A 144 -4.79 -10.70 6.33
CA ALA A 144 -3.50 -10.14 5.98
C ALA A 144 -2.34 -11.06 6.38
N LEU A 145 -1.31 -11.12 5.55
CA LEU A 145 0.00 -11.66 5.91
C LEU A 145 0.72 -10.65 6.81
N ILE A 146 1.34 -11.12 7.88
CA ILE A 146 2.12 -10.28 8.80
C ILE A 146 3.59 -10.38 8.37
N LEU A 147 4.17 -9.26 7.96
CA LEU A 147 5.58 -9.16 7.61
C LEU A 147 6.28 -8.39 8.71
N ARG A 148 7.26 -9.02 9.35
CA ARG A 148 8.18 -8.39 10.30
C ARG A 148 9.42 -7.94 9.55
N THR A 149 9.66 -6.65 9.56
CA THR A 149 10.85 -6.04 8.96
C THR A 149 11.76 -5.53 10.06
N GLU A 150 12.99 -6.05 10.06
CA GLU A 150 14.08 -5.60 10.90
C GLU A 150 15.05 -4.83 10.04
N SER A 151 15.31 -3.58 10.40
CA SER A 151 16.25 -2.73 9.68
C SER A 151 17.38 -2.29 10.60
N VAL A 152 18.60 -2.27 10.08
CA VAL A 152 19.77 -1.70 10.74
C VAL A 152 20.37 -0.64 9.81
N THR A 153 20.52 0.58 10.30
CA THR A 153 21.19 1.67 9.57
C THR A 153 22.11 2.41 10.52
N GLY A 154 23.40 2.50 10.18
CA GLY A 154 24.38 3.25 10.99
C GLY A 154 24.44 2.78 12.45
N GLY A 155 24.28 1.47 12.70
CA GLY A 155 24.28 0.88 14.04
C GLY A 155 22.95 0.97 14.81
N ARG A 156 21.93 1.67 14.28
CA ARG A 156 20.61 1.73 14.89
C ARG A 156 19.70 0.66 14.31
N SER A 157 19.04 -0.12 15.17
CA SER A 157 18.04 -1.11 14.78
C SER A 157 16.63 -0.56 14.93
N SER A 158 15.73 -0.99 14.04
CA SER A 158 14.30 -0.73 14.12
C SER A 158 13.52 -1.95 13.68
N VAL A 159 12.33 -2.13 14.24
CA VAL A 159 11.39 -3.19 13.88
C VAL A 159 10.07 -2.55 13.50
N GLN A 160 9.49 -3.02 12.39
CA GLN A 160 8.16 -2.64 11.94
C GLN A 160 7.40 -3.89 11.53
N LEU A 161 6.12 -3.98 11.89
CA LEU A 161 5.22 -4.96 11.30
C LEU A 161 4.37 -4.29 10.23
N THR A 162 4.19 -4.99 9.11
CA THR A 162 3.26 -4.58 8.06
C THR A 162 2.30 -5.71 7.77
N TYR A 163 1.02 -5.38 7.64
CA TYR A 163 -0.04 -6.32 7.33
C TYR A 163 -0.36 -6.17 5.84
N PHE A 164 0.03 -7.16 5.05
CA PHE A 164 -0.06 -7.13 3.60
C PHE A 164 -1.19 -8.03 3.10
N VAL A 165 -1.97 -7.52 2.16
CA VAL A 165 -3.05 -8.25 1.46
C VAL A 165 -2.70 -8.31 -0.03
N PRO A 166 -2.62 -9.51 -0.64
CA PRO A 166 -2.38 -9.67 -2.07
C PRO A 166 -3.33 -8.81 -2.91
N ALA A 167 -2.84 -8.23 -4.01
CA ALA A 167 -3.60 -7.37 -4.91
C ALA A 167 -4.14 -6.07 -4.30
N PHE A 168 -3.87 -5.81 -3.02
CA PHE A 168 -4.42 -4.67 -2.29
C PHE A 168 -3.34 -3.83 -1.58
N GLY A 169 -2.24 -4.47 -1.16
CA GLY A 169 -1.08 -3.80 -0.58
C GLY A 169 -1.07 -3.86 0.94
N ILE A 170 -0.42 -2.89 1.57
CA ILE A 170 -0.35 -2.82 3.04
C ILE A 170 -1.65 -2.22 3.57
N VAL A 171 -2.31 -2.91 4.51
CA VAL A 171 -3.56 -2.45 5.14
C VAL A 171 -3.37 -1.95 6.56
N ARG A 172 -2.23 -2.28 7.18
CA ARG A 172 -1.83 -1.78 8.50
C ARG A 172 -0.32 -1.75 8.63
N TYR A 173 0.20 -0.68 9.21
CA TYR A 173 1.53 -0.64 9.80
C TYR A 173 1.42 -0.72 11.31
N GLN A 174 2.38 -1.36 11.96
CA GLN A 174 2.51 -1.36 13.41
C GLN A 174 3.96 -1.09 13.79
N THR A 175 4.16 -0.09 14.65
CA THR A 175 5.46 0.33 15.18
C THR A 175 5.85 -0.51 16.40
N ALA A 176 7.13 -0.41 16.81
CA ALA A 176 7.67 -1.21 17.90
C ALA A 176 6.99 -0.96 19.27
N ASP A 177 6.42 0.23 19.48
CA ASP A 177 5.62 0.60 20.65
C ASP A 177 4.18 0.06 20.60
N GLY A 178 3.81 -0.64 19.53
CA GLY A 178 2.48 -1.23 19.33
C GLY A 178 1.46 -0.31 18.65
N SER A 179 1.80 0.97 18.43
CA SER A 179 0.93 1.92 17.73
C SER A 179 0.64 1.43 16.30
N THR A 180 -0.61 1.64 15.85
CA THR A 180 -1.07 1.16 14.53
C THR A 180 -1.48 2.30 13.62
N ILE A 181 -1.15 2.17 12.35
CA ILE A 181 -1.58 3.06 11.26
C ILE A 181 -2.36 2.20 10.27
N ASP A 182 -3.66 2.46 10.17
CA ASP A 182 -4.61 1.60 9.47
C ASP A 182 -5.05 2.21 8.15
N LEU A 183 -5.28 1.37 7.16
CA LEU A 183 -5.90 1.81 5.92
C LEU A 183 -7.33 2.28 6.17
N GLN A 184 -7.65 3.45 5.63
CA GLN A 184 -8.98 4.05 5.69
C GLN A 184 -9.74 3.91 4.37
N ARG A 185 -9.06 4.11 3.23
CA ARG A 185 -9.66 4.08 1.88
C ARG A 185 -8.61 3.88 0.80
#